data_AF-A0A803L6R6-F1
#
_entry.id   AF-A0A803L6R6-F1
#
_cell.length_a   1.000
_cell.length_b   1.000
_cell.length_c   1.000
_cell.angle_alpha   90.00
_cell.angle_beta   90.00
_cell.angle_gamma   90.00
#
_symmetry.space_group_name_H-M   'P 1'
#
loop_
_entity.id
_entity.type
_entity.pdbx_description
1 polymer ?
#
loop_
_entity_poly.entity_id
_entity_poly.type
_entity_poly.pdbx_seq_one_letter_code
_entity_poly.pdbx_strand_id
1 'polypeptide(L)'
;LFQLHCRAYLVIDHIIPDAAPTISSSPENIVDPVLWQRLDDIVRQWIYSTISNDLLNTIINPDDKAIDAWNRLKDFFQNNKSARALQLEAQFTNTKLEDFNGVKPYCTRLKVLADSLRNVGDKVSDNRMAFQLLKGLSED
;
A
#
# COMPACT_ATOMS: atom_id res chain seq x y z
N LEU A 1 14.75 -11.58 -6.38
CA LEU A 1 14.67 -10.38 -7.26
C LEU A 1 15.51 -10.52 -8.53
N PHE A 2 16.80 -10.92 -8.44
CA PHE A 2 17.66 -11.08 -9.62
C PHE A 2 17.06 -11.98 -10.73
N GLN A 3 16.63 -13.20 -10.40
CA GLN A 3 16.00 -14.11 -11.37
C GLN A 3 14.71 -13.55 -11.99
N LEU A 4 13.94 -12.75 -11.23
CA LEU A 4 12.74 -12.07 -11.72
C LEU A 4 13.09 -11.09 -12.87
N HIS A 5 14.13 -10.28 -12.68
CA HIS A 5 14.63 -9.41 -13.75
C HIS A 5 15.08 -10.23 -14.96
N CYS A 6 15.84 -11.30 -14.74
CA CYS A 6 16.34 -12.12 -15.83
C CYS A 6 15.19 -12.76 -16.64
N ARG A 7 14.11 -13.21 -15.99
CA ARG A 7 12.90 -13.69 -16.70
C ARG A 7 12.17 -12.57 -17.43
N ALA A 8 11.97 -11.41 -16.80
CA ALA A 8 11.29 -10.26 -17.40
C ALA A 8 11.97 -9.77 -18.70
N TYR A 9 13.31 -9.81 -18.75
CA TYR A 9 14.11 -9.38 -19.89
C TYR A 9 14.57 -10.50 -20.82
N LEU A 10 14.04 -11.73 -20.68
CA LEU A 10 14.36 -12.87 -21.55
C LEU A 10 15.85 -13.27 -21.55
N VAL A 11 16.53 -13.15 -20.40
CA VAL A 11 17.95 -13.50 -20.25
C VAL A 11 18.21 -14.58 -19.20
N ILE A 12 17.14 -15.21 -18.67
CA ILE A 12 17.26 -16.24 -17.63
C ILE A 12 18.04 -17.47 -18.13
N ASP A 13 17.94 -17.80 -19.41
CA ASP A 13 18.58 -18.98 -20.03
C ASP A 13 20.11 -18.86 -20.07
N HIS A 14 20.64 -17.64 -20.03
CA HIS A 14 22.09 -17.39 -19.92
C HIS A 14 22.63 -17.67 -18.51
N ILE A 15 21.74 -17.83 -17.53
CA ILE A 15 22.08 -18.02 -16.11
C ILE A 15 21.72 -19.44 -15.66
N ILE A 16 20.62 -19.98 -16.18
CA ILE A 16 20.12 -21.32 -15.92
C ILE A 16 20.06 -22.07 -17.26
N PRO A 17 21.07 -22.91 -17.59
CA PRO A 17 21.26 -23.49 -18.92
C PRO A 17 20.18 -24.47 -19.43
N ASP A 18 19.06 -24.65 -18.74
CA ASP A 18 18.13 -25.77 -18.97
C ASP A 18 16.64 -25.37 -19.06
N ALA A 19 16.34 -24.10 -19.35
CA ALA A 19 15.02 -23.70 -19.79
C ALA A 19 14.97 -23.78 -21.33
N ALA A 20 14.68 -24.95 -21.87
CA ALA A 20 14.51 -25.13 -23.31
C ALA A 20 13.48 -24.14 -23.89
N PRO A 21 13.70 -23.58 -25.09
CA PRO A 21 12.69 -22.75 -25.73
C PRO A 21 11.60 -23.66 -26.30
N THR A 22 10.45 -23.74 -25.64
CA THR A 22 9.26 -24.40 -26.19
C THR A 22 8.63 -23.50 -27.26
N ILE A 23 9.32 -23.33 -28.39
CA ILE A 23 8.73 -22.70 -29.58
C ILE A 23 7.95 -23.79 -30.31
N SER A 24 6.73 -24.04 -29.86
CA SER A 24 5.74 -24.77 -30.65
C SER A 24 5.05 -23.77 -31.56
N SER A 25 5.50 -23.69 -32.81
CA SER A 25 4.85 -22.93 -33.86
C SER A 25 3.47 -23.53 -34.17
N SER A 26 2.39 -22.86 -33.76
CA SER A 26 1.06 -23.04 -34.37
C SER A 26 0.28 -21.72 -34.32
N PRO A 27 -0.28 -21.24 -35.45
CA PRO A 27 -0.88 -19.91 -35.52
C PRO A 27 -2.38 -19.99 -35.24
N GLU A 28 -2.80 -20.09 -33.99
CA GLU A 28 -4.22 -19.97 -33.64
C GLU A 28 -4.36 -19.57 -32.16
N ASN A 29 -4.84 -18.34 -31.91
CA ASN A 29 -5.41 -17.77 -30.66
C ASN A 29 -5.19 -18.52 -29.33
N ILE A 30 -3.97 -18.95 -29.04
CA ILE A 30 -3.52 -19.39 -27.74
C ILE A 30 -2.61 -18.27 -27.30
N VAL A 31 -3.16 -17.46 -26.41
CA VAL A 31 -2.39 -16.61 -25.53
C VAL A 31 -1.10 -17.33 -25.13
N ASP A 32 0.03 -16.82 -25.63
CA ASP A 32 1.34 -17.44 -25.42
C ASP A 32 1.64 -17.51 -23.90
N PRO A 33 1.67 -18.72 -23.30
CA PRO A 33 1.89 -18.88 -21.87
C PRO A 33 3.22 -18.29 -21.40
N VAL A 34 4.24 -18.28 -22.28
CA VAL A 34 5.55 -17.70 -22.02
C VAL A 34 5.44 -16.18 -22.00
N LEU A 35 4.69 -15.59 -22.94
CA LEU A 35 4.43 -14.15 -22.96
C LEU A 35 3.67 -13.70 -21.70
N TRP A 36 2.65 -14.44 -21.25
CA TRP A 36 1.95 -14.10 -20.01
C TRP A 36 2.84 -14.19 -18.78
N GLN A 37 3.65 -15.24 -18.66
CA GLN A 37 4.57 -15.39 -17.55
C GLN A 37 5.57 -14.23 -17.51
N ARG A 38 6.05 -13.80 -18.68
CA ARG A 38 6.91 -12.61 -18.80
C ARG A 38 6.19 -11.33 -18.37
N LEU A 39 4.94 -11.12 -18.80
CA LEU A 39 4.16 -9.95 -18.40
C LEU A 39 3.91 -9.93 -16.89
N ASP A 40 3.58 -11.08 -16.30
CA ASP A 40 3.43 -11.23 -14.84
C ASP A 40 4.75 -10.87 -14.12
N ASP A 41 5.88 -11.36 -14.61
CA ASP A 41 7.21 -11.04 -14.07
C ASP A 41 7.55 -9.54 -14.18
N ILE A 42 7.18 -8.88 -15.28
CA ILE A 42 7.36 -7.41 -15.44
C ILE A 42 6.52 -6.64 -14.43
N VAL A 43 5.24 -6.99 -14.26
CA VAL A 43 4.37 -6.31 -13.30
C VAL A 43 4.87 -6.52 -11.87
N ARG A 44 5.31 -7.74 -11.53
CA ARG A 44 5.91 -8.05 -10.23
C ARG A 44 7.18 -7.23 -9.98
N GLN A 45 8.03 -7.07 -10.99
CA GLN A 45 9.20 -6.20 -10.93
C GLN A 45 8.81 -4.74 -10.66
N TRP A 46 7.79 -4.21 -11.33
CA TRP A 46 7.33 -2.83 -11.11
C TRP A 46 6.86 -2.62 -9.68
N ILE A 47 6.04 -3.54 -9.16
CA ILE A 47 5.57 -3.49 -7.76
C ILE A 47 6.77 -3.43 -6.81
N TYR A 48 7.72 -4.37 -6.93
CA TYR A 48 8.88 -4.41 -6.03
C TYR A 48 9.84 -3.22 -6.18
N SER A 49 9.92 -2.61 -7.37
CA SER A 49 10.81 -1.46 -7.62
C SER A 49 10.25 -0.11 -7.17
N THR A 50 8.93 -0.01 -6.94
CA THR A 50 8.25 1.26 -6.64
C THR A 50 7.94 1.47 -5.16
N ILE A 51 8.11 0.43 -4.34
CA ILE A 51 7.90 0.47 -2.89
C ILE A 51 9.22 0.69 -2.14
N SER A 52 9.13 1.08 -0.86
CA SER A 52 10.32 1.20 0.00
C SER A 52 10.95 -0.17 0.27
N ASN A 53 12.26 -0.18 0.57
CA ASN A 53 12.98 -1.42 0.90
C ASN A 53 12.39 -2.16 2.11
N ASP A 54 11.93 -1.44 3.13
CA ASP A 54 11.30 -2.05 4.31
C ASP A 54 10.01 -2.80 3.95
N LEU A 55 9.20 -2.19 3.08
CA LEU A 55 7.97 -2.80 2.60
C LEU A 55 8.26 -3.97 1.66
N LEU A 56 9.27 -3.84 0.78
CA LEU A 56 9.74 -4.93 -0.08
C LEU A 56 10.14 -6.15 0.75
N ASN A 57 10.98 -5.97 1.77
CA ASN A 57 11.43 -7.05 2.66
C ASN A 57 10.26 -7.72 3.41
N THR A 58 9.16 -6.99 3.61
CA THR A 58 7.97 -7.50 4.27
C THR A 58 7.10 -8.36 3.34
N ILE A 59 7.01 -8.02 2.06
CA ILE A 59 6.04 -8.65 1.13
C ILE A 59 6.67 -9.56 0.07
N ILE A 60 8.00 -9.53 -0.13
CA ILE A 60 8.68 -10.27 -1.20
C ILE A 60 8.55 -11.79 -1.02
N ASN A 61 8.18 -12.49 -2.10
CA ASN A 61 8.12 -13.94 -2.13
C ASN A 61 8.55 -14.45 -3.53
N PRO A 62 9.53 -15.38 -3.63
CA PRO A 62 10.01 -15.90 -4.91
C PRO A 62 8.93 -16.54 -5.79
N ASP A 63 7.93 -17.18 -5.16
CA ASP A 63 6.90 -17.99 -5.83
C ASP A 63 5.62 -17.21 -6.18
N ASP A 64 5.55 -15.92 -5.80
CA ASP A 64 4.36 -15.11 -6.03
C ASP A 64 4.15 -14.77 -7.51
N LYS A 65 2.91 -14.81 -7.99
CA LYS A 65 2.51 -14.09 -9.20
C LYS A 65 2.36 -12.60 -8.90
N ALA A 66 2.25 -11.77 -9.92
CA ALA A 66 2.03 -10.32 -9.73
C ALA A 66 0.78 -10.02 -8.88
N ILE A 67 -0.28 -10.82 -9.05
CA ILE A 67 -1.51 -10.69 -8.27
C ILE A 67 -1.31 -10.99 -6.78
N ASP A 68 -0.44 -11.94 -6.45
CA ASP A 68 -0.15 -12.30 -5.06
C ASP A 68 0.63 -11.16 -4.38
N ALA A 69 1.64 -10.63 -5.06
CA ALA A 69 2.39 -9.46 -4.60
C ALA A 69 1.48 -8.23 -4.41
N TRP A 70 0.56 -8.00 -5.34
CA TRP A 70 -0.42 -6.92 -5.25
C TRP A 70 -1.39 -7.12 -4.08
N ASN A 71 -1.91 -8.33 -3.88
CA ASN A 71 -2.82 -8.62 -2.78
C ASN A 71 -2.14 -8.46 -1.43
N ARG A 72 -0.90 -8.95 -1.24
CA ARG A 72 -0.12 -8.71 -0.02
C ARG A 72 0.08 -7.22 0.25
N LEU A 73 0.42 -6.44 -0.78
CA LEU A 73 0.57 -4.99 -0.65
C LEU A 73 -0.75 -4.34 -0.22
N LYS A 74 -1.84 -4.70 -0.89
CA LYS A 74 -3.19 -4.22 -0.57
C LYS A 74 -3.60 -4.59 0.85
N ASP A 75 -3.42 -5.84 1.25
CA ASP A 75 -3.75 -6.35 2.57
C ASP A 75 -2.86 -5.73 3.65
N PHE A 76 -1.58 -5.48 3.38
CA PHE A 76 -0.72 -4.74 4.30
C PHE A 76 -1.29 -3.36 4.61
N PHE A 77 -1.67 -2.59 3.59
CA PHE A 77 -2.28 -1.27 3.80
C PHE A 77 -3.72 -1.32 4.32
N GLN A 78 -4.47 -2.39 4.01
CA GLN A 78 -5.84 -2.57 4.50
C GLN A 78 -5.88 -3.05 5.96
N ASN A 79 -5.03 -3.99 6.35
CA ASN A 79 -4.85 -4.42 7.74
C ASN A 79 -4.26 -3.29 8.58
N ASN A 80 -3.42 -2.45 8.00
CA ASN A 80 -2.97 -1.22 8.65
C ASN A 80 -4.11 -0.22 8.88
N LYS A 81 -5.28 -0.31 8.21
CA LYS A 81 -6.39 0.64 8.44
C LYS A 81 -6.81 0.70 9.90
N SER A 82 -6.93 -0.44 10.58
CA SER A 82 -7.31 -0.46 12.01
C SER A 82 -6.23 0.16 12.89
N ALA A 83 -4.95 -0.17 12.66
CA ALA A 83 -3.84 0.44 13.40
C ALA A 83 -3.72 1.94 13.15
N ARG A 84 -3.87 2.37 11.88
CA ARG A 84 -3.87 3.77 11.46
C ARG A 84 -5.07 4.51 12.03
N ALA A 85 -6.24 3.88 12.09
CA ALA A 85 -7.42 4.47 12.68
C ALA A 85 -7.21 4.67 14.19
N LEU A 86 -6.69 3.68 14.91
CA LEU A 86 -6.31 3.83 16.33
C LEU A 86 -5.28 4.95 16.55
N GLN A 87 -4.27 5.05 15.67
CA GLN A 87 -3.28 6.13 15.75
C GLN A 87 -3.91 7.51 15.51
N LEU A 88 -4.76 7.63 14.48
CA LEU A 88 -5.47 8.87 14.16
C LEU A 88 -6.48 9.23 15.26
N GLU A 89 -7.12 8.25 15.87
CA GLU A 89 -8.05 8.37 16.99
C GLU A 89 -7.33 8.91 18.25
N ALA A 90 -6.16 8.36 18.54
CA ALA A 90 -5.29 8.86 19.61
C ALA A 90 -4.85 10.30 19.35
N GLN A 91 -4.44 10.63 18.12
CA GLN A 91 -4.11 12.01 17.73
C GLN A 91 -5.32 12.93 17.89
N PHE A 92 -6.49 12.54 17.40
CA PHE A 92 -7.70 13.35 17.48
C PHE A 92 -8.09 13.64 18.93
N THR A 93 -8.04 12.63 19.80
CA THR A 93 -8.44 12.74 21.22
C THR A 93 -7.45 13.57 22.06
N ASN A 94 -6.16 13.49 21.72
CA ASN A 94 -5.07 14.16 22.45
C ASN A 94 -4.67 15.51 21.85
N THR A 95 -5.20 15.90 20.69
CA THR A 95 -4.96 17.25 20.14
C THR A 95 -5.63 18.27 21.05
N LYS A 96 -4.85 19.21 21.58
CA LYS A 96 -5.34 20.28 22.46
C LYS A 96 -5.11 21.64 21.81
N LEU A 97 -5.81 22.66 22.30
CA LEU A 97 -5.62 24.03 21.80
C LEU A 97 -4.25 24.60 22.17
N GLU A 98 -3.69 24.23 23.32
CA GLU A 98 -2.38 24.66 23.81
C GLU A 98 -1.23 24.37 22.82
N ASP A 99 -1.39 23.37 21.95
CA ASP A 99 -0.42 23.01 20.91
C ASP A 99 -0.40 23.99 19.72
N PHE A 100 -1.32 24.98 19.68
CA PHE A 100 -1.53 25.87 18.54
C PHE A 100 -1.62 27.35 18.94
N ASN A 101 -1.11 28.21 18.06
CA ASN A 101 -1.29 29.66 18.17
C ASN A 101 -2.68 30.08 17.67
N GLY A 102 -3.71 29.73 18.44
CA GLY A 102 -5.09 30.15 18.25
C GLY A 102 -6.05 29.07 17.75
N VAL A 103 -7.35 29.40 17.80
CA VAL A 103 -8.46 28.47 17.53
C VAL A 103 -8.52 27.99 16.09
N LYS A 104 -8.17 28.85 15.11
CA LYS A 104 -8.29 28.50 13.68
C LYS A 104 -7.33 27.37 13.26
N PRO A 105 -6.02 27.41 13.59
CA PRO A 105 -5.12 26.28 13.36
C PRO A 105 -5.56 24.99 14.08
N TYR A 106 -6.03 25.09 15.33
CA TYR A 106 -6.56 23.97 16.10
C TYR A 106 -7.76 23.29 15.42
N CYS A 107 -8.80 24.06 15.08
CA CYS A 107 -9.97 23.57 14.37
C CYS A 107 -9.59 22.94 13.01
N THR A 108 -8.61 23.53 12.32
CA THR A 108 -8.09 22.99 11.06
C THR A 108 -7.43 21.63 11.27
N ARG A 109 -6.60 21.47 12.31
CA ARG A 109 -5.96 20.20 12.63
C ARG A 109 -6.99 19.12 12.96
N LEU A 110 -7.98 19.43 13.79
CA LEU A 110 -9.06 18.49 14.12
C LEU A 110 -9.85 18.07 12.88
N LYS A 111 -10.15 19.01 11.98
CA LYS A 111 -10.82 18.71 10.71
C LYS A 111 -10.01 17.75 9.85
N VAL A 112 -8.70 18.00 9.70
CA VAL A 112 -7.78 17.11 8.95
C VAL A 112 -7.75 15.71 9.57
N LEU A 113 -7.73 15.60 10.89
CA LEU A 113 -7.76 14.31 11.60
C LEU A 113 -9.10 13.59 11.38
N ALA A 114 -10.23 14.31 11.49
CA ALA A 114 -11.56 13.76 11.24
C ALA A 114 -11.75 13.29 9.77
N ASP A 115 -11.25 14.06 8.81
CA ASP A 115 -11.24 13.67 7.39
C ASP A 115 -10.35 12.45 7.14
N SER A 116 -9.20 12.36 7.83
CA SER A 116 -8.30 11.20 7.74
C SER A 116 -8.92 9.94 8.35
N LEU A 117 -9.62 10.08 9.48
CA LEU A 117 -10.40 9.03 10.13
C LEU A 117 -11.53 8.52 9.21
N ARG A 118 -12.25 9.42 8.55
CA ARG A 118 -13.23 9.05 7.50
C ARG A 118 -12.59 8.24 6.38
N ASN A 119 -11.39 8.60 5.92
CA ASN A 119 -10.71 7.91 4.82
C ASN A 119 -10.26 6.48 5.17
N VAL A 120 -10.10 6.16 6.46
CA VAL A 120 -9.79 4.80 6.94
C VAL A 120 -11.03 3.99 7.35
N GLY A 121 -12.23 4.59 7.28
CA GLY A 121 -13.51 3.93 7.58
C GLY A 121 -14.13 4.32 8.93
N ASP A 122 -13.41 5.07 9.77
CA ASP A 122 -13.83 5.42 11.13
C ASP A 122 -14.35 6.85 11.20
N LYS A 123 -15.53 7.09 10.64
CA LYS A 123 -16.12 8.43 10.60
C LYS A 123 -16.37 8.99 12.02
N VAL A 124 -15.84 10.19 12.29
CA VAL A 124 -16.15 10.96 13.50
C VAL A 124 -17.58 11.51 13.40
N SER A 125 -18.38 11.33 14.45
CA SER A 125 -19.74 11.90 14.54
C SER A 125 -19.70 13.39 14.88
N ASP A 126 -20.73 14.14 14.49
CA ASP A 126 -20.80 15.58 14.74
C ASP A 126 -20.76 15.91 16.23
N ASN A 127 -21.45 15.12 17.07
CA ASN A 127 -21.40 15.26 18.53
C ASN A 127 -19.99 15.07 19.09
N ARG A 128 -19.26 14.09 18.56
CA ARG A 128 -17.88 13.82 18.97
C ARG A 128 -16.92 14.91 18.50
N MET A 129 -17.12 15.44 17.30
CA MET A 129 -16.40 16.59 16.80
C MET A 129 -16.63 17.83 17.67
N ALA A 130 -17.89 18.13 17.99
CA ALA A 130 -18.26 19.23 18.87
C ALA A 130 -17.66 19.07 20.27
N PHE A 131 -17.72 17.86 20.83
CA PHE A 131 -17.11 17.57 22.13
C PHE A 131 -15.59 17.81 22.13
N GLN A 132 -14.87 17.34 21.10
CA GLN A 132 -13.43 17.57 21.02
C GLN A 132 -13.09 19.05 20.82
N LEU A 133 -13.86 19.77 20.00
CA LEU A 133 -13.71 21.22 19.84
C LEU A 133 -13.87 21.95 21.18
N LEU A 134 -14.91 21.62 21.95
CA LEU A 134 -15.16 22.21 23.26
C LEU A 134 -14.08 21.85 24.28
N LYS A 135 -13.63 20.59 24.31
CA LYS A 135 -12.58 20.11 25.21
C LYS A 135 -11.26 20.87 25.04
N GLY A 136 -10.92 21.27 23.82
CA GLY A 136 -9.73 22.09 23.58
C GLY A 136 -9.93 23.56 23.91
N LEU A 137 -11.16 24.07 23.87
CA LEU A 137 -11.47 25.47 24.25
C LEU A 137 -11.60 25.65 25.76
N SER A 138 -11.86 24.56 26.49
CA SER A 138 -12.01 24.57 27.95
C SER A 138 -10.66 24.41 28.65
N GLU A 139 -9.86 25.48 28.65
CA GLU A 139 -8.81 25.77 29.63
C GLU A 139 -8.45 27.26 29.42
N ASP A 140 -9.06 28.10 30.26
CA ASP A 140 -8.99 29.57 30.42
C ASP A 140 -9.55 30.50 29.30
#